data_AF-A0A537M0M2-F1
#
_entry.id   AF-A0A537M0M2-F1
#
_cell.length_a   1.000
_cell.length_b   1.000
_cell.length_c   1.000
_cell.angle_alpha   90.00
_cell.angle_beta   90.00
_cell.angle_gamma   90.00
#
_symmetry.space_group_name_H-M   'P 1'
#
loop_
_entity.id
_entity.type
_entity.pdbx_description
1 polymer ?
#
loop_
_entity_poly.entity_id
_entity_poly.type
_entity_poly.pdbx_seq_one_letter_code
_entity_poly.pdbx_strand_id
1 'polypeptide(L)'
;MPLTRPKGLNLDIDGWLRGIGLERYAQTFRDNAIDADVLRDLTADHLRELGLPLGPRLKLLRAVAALGTSEQPLASPEITATAPRTDAERRQLTVM
;
A
#
# COMPACT_ATOMS: atom_id res chain seq x y z
N MET A 1 -0.56 28.97 18.01
CA MET A 1 0.50 27.98 17.77
C MET A 1 0.14 26.69 18.48
N PRO A 2 -0.33 25.60 17.82
CA PRO A 2 -0.52 24.32 18.48
C PRO A 2 0.63 23.35 18.17
N LEU A 3 1.44 23.16 19.21
CA LEU A 3 2.08 21.94 19.73
C LEU A 3 2.17 20.68 18.83
N THR A 4 3.43 20.38 18.45
CA THR A 4 4.11 19.08 18.46
C THR A 4 3.27 17.80 18.58
N ARG A 5 3.29 16.95 17.54
CA ARG A 5 2.84 15.56 17.62
C ARG A 5 3.94 14.64 18.19
N PRO A 6 3.57 13.62 18.99
CA PRO A 6 4.50 12.70 19.60
C PRO A 6 5.16 11.79 18.56
N LYS A 7 6.45 11.55 18.80
CA LYS A 7 7.37 10.71 18.04
C LYS A 7 7.04 9.23 18.25
N GLY A 8 6.03 8.74 17.55
CA GLY A 8 5.81 7.32 17.29
C GLY A 8 6.32 7.00 15.89
N LEU A 9 7.39 6.20 15.79
CA LEU A 9 7.95 5.56 14.58
C LEU A 9 7.41 6.05 13.21
N ASN A 10 8.16 6.84 12.46
CA ASN A 10 8.04 8.30 12.45
C ASN A 10 7.61 8.77 11.04
N LEU A 11 6.58 8.13 10.45
CA LEU A 11 6.04 8.58 9.16
C LEU A 11 5.28 9.88 9.38
N ASP A 12 5.82 10.99 8.89
CA ASP A 12 5.18 12.29 8.98
C ASP A 12 3.91 12.30 8.11
N ILE A 13 2.76 12.05 8.74
CA ILE A 13 1.47 11.91 8.05
C ILE A 13 1.09 13.21 7.36
N ASP A 14 1.41 14.36 7.96
CA ASP A 14 1.12 15.68 7.39
C ASP A 14 1.92 15.90 6.10
N GLY A 15 3.23 15.61 6.12
CA GLY A 15 4.13 15.66 4.98
C GLY A 15 3.81 14.62 3.91
N TRP A 16 3.43 13.41 4.31
CA TRP A 16 3.00 12.37 3.38
C TRP A 16 1.69 12.75 2.67
N LEU A 17 0.69 13.22 3.43
CA LEU A 17 -0.56 13.74 2.88
C LEU A 17 -0.30 14.93 1.94
N ARG A 18 0.62 15.83 2.28
CA ARG A 18 1.06 16.91 1.38
C ARG A 18 1.67 16.37 0.09
N GLY A 19 2.53 15.35 0.17
CA GLY A 19 3.14 14.70 -0.99
C GLY A 19 2.13 14.12 -1.98
N ILE A 20 0.98 13.63 -1.48
CA ILE A 20 -0.12 13.12 -2.32
C ILE A 20 -1.22 14.16 -2.59
N GLY A 21 -1.08 15.41 -2.12
CA GLY A 21 -2.06 16.49 -2.31
C GLY A 21 -3.34 16.31 -1.50
N LEU A 22 -3.29 15.59 -0.37
CA LEU A 22 -4.37 15.40 0.59
C LEU A 22 -4.14 16.15 1.92
N GLU A 23 -3.24 17.14 1.97
CA GLU A 23 -2.95 17.93 3.19
C GLU A 23 -4.20 18.56 3.83
N ARG A 24 -5.20 18.92 3.02
CA ARG A 24 -6.49 19.45 3.51
C ARG A 24 -7.25 18.46 4.41
N TYR A 25 -6.97 17.17 4.29
CA TYR A 25 -7.56 16.12 5.11
C TYR A 25 -6.68 15.77 6.32
N ALA A 26 -5.48 16.32 6.44
CA ALA A 26 -4.57 16.01 7.54
C ALA A 26 -5.15 16.37 8.92
N GLN A 27 -6.02 17.37 8.97
CA GLN A 27 -6.76 17.70 10.18
C GLN A 27 -7.79 16.62 10.54
N THR A 28 -8.56 16.11 9.57
CA THR A 28 -9.50 15.00 9.78
C THR A 28 -8.78 13.74 10.24
N PHE A 29 -7.62 13.42 9.66
CA PHE A 29 -6.80 12.28 10.07
C PHE A 29 -6.30 12.42 11.51
N ARG A 30 -5.88 13.63 11.91
CA ARG A 30 -5.52 13.92 13.30
C ARG A 30 -6.68 13.80 14.28
N ASP A 31 -7.83 14.36 13.91
CA ASP A 31 -9.02 14.36 14.74
C ASP A 31 -9.50 12.93 15.03
N ASN A 32 -9.31 12.02 14.06
CA ASN A 32 -9.62 10.60 14.17
C ASN A 32 -8.44 9.75 14.68
N ALA A 33 -7.38 10.36 15.21
CA ALA A 33 -6.17 9.68 15.70
C ALA A 33 -5.59 8.64 14.71
N ILE A 34 -5.59 8.96 13.41
CA ILE A 34 -5.00 8.10 12.38
C ILE A 34 -3.48 8.28 12.42
N ASP A 35 -2.77 7.25 12.87
CA ASP A 35 -1.31 7.14 12.85
C ASP A 35 -0.81 6.31 11.66
N ALA A 36 0.52 6.20 11.48
CA ALA A 36 1.13 5.46 10.37
C ALA A 36 0.77 3.95 10.37
N ASP A 37 0.54 3.40 11.56
CA ASP A 37 0.11 2.03 11.79
C ASP A 37 -1.36 1.84 11.34
N VAL A 38 -2.24 2.70 11.83
CA VAL A 38 -3.66 2.76 11.44
C VAL A 38 -3.81 3.06 9.95
N LEU A 39 -2.93 3.88 9.37
CA LEU A 39 -2.91 4.19 7.93
C LEU A 39 -2.72 2.94 7.07
N ARG A 40 -1.96 1.95 7.56
CA ARG A 40 -1.77 0.67 6.86
C ARG A 40 -2.96 -0.27 7.05
N ASP A 41 -3.69 -0.14 8.14
CA ASP A 41 -4.93 -0.90 8.41
C ASP A 41 -6.18 -0.23 7.82
N LEU A 42 -6.09 1.03 7.39
CA LEU A 42 -7.20 1.78 6.78
C LEU A 42 -7.64 1.14 5.46
N THR A 43 -8.89 0.70 5.42
CA THR A 43 -9.54 0.16 4.22
C THR A 43 -10.36 1.23 3.51
N ALA A 44 -10.81 0.92 2.29
CA ALA A 44 -11.77 1.75 1.56
C ALA A 44 -13.04 2.04 2.37
N ASP A 45 -13.42 1.11 3.25
CA ASP A 45 -14.60 1.20 4.10
C ASP A 45 -14.35 2.03 5.37
N HIS A 46 -13.16 2.03 5.96
CA HIS A 46 -12.85 2.96 7.05
C HIS A 46 -12.77 4.41 6.54
N LEU A 47 -12.15 4.60 5.37
CA LEU A 47 -12.17 5.90 4.69
C LEU A 47 -13.61 6.31 4.33
N ARG A 48 -14.48 5.30 4.10
CA ARG A 48 -15.95 5.30 4.17
C ARG A 48 -16.59 6.30 5.12
N GLU A 49 -16.34 5.97 6.38
CA GLU A 49 -16.95 6.49 7.58
C GLU A 49 -16.32 7.82 7.96
N LEU A 50 -15.04 8.01 7.63
CA LEU A 50 -14.34 9.29 7.71
C LEU A 50 -14.90 10.38 6.76
N GLY A 51 -15.87 10.04 5.90
CA GLY A 51 -16.51 11.00 5.00
C GLY A 51 -15.65 11.43 3.82
N LEU A 52 -14.59 10.68 3.48
CA LEU A 52 -13.74 11.02 2.34
C LEU A 52 -14.46 10.75 1.00
N PRO A 53 -14.35 11.65 0.01
CA PRO A 53 -14.82 11.37 -1.35
C PRO A 53 -14.04 10.21 -1.98
N LEU A 54 -14.63 9.60 -3.02
CA LEU A 54 -14.04 8.44 -3.72
C LEU A 54 -12.63 8.72 -4.29
N GLY A 55 -12.39 9.94 -4.79
CA GLY A 55 -11.10 10.33 -5.37
C GLY A 55 -9.93 10.29 -4.36
N PRO A 56 -10.01 11.06 -3.25
CA PRO A 56 -9.05 10.99 -2.15
C PRO A 56 -8.83 9.58 -1.61
N ARG A 57 -9.90 8.79 -1.47
CA ARG A 57 -9.82 7.39 -1.07
C ARG A 57 -8.91 6.56 -1.95
N LEU A 58 -9.17 6.56 -3.25
CA LEU A 58 -8.36 5.81 -4.21
C LEU A 58 -6.90 6.28 -4.19
N LYS A 59 -6.68 7.59 -4.10
CA LYS A 59 -5.34 8.17 -4.06
C LYS A 59 -4.57 7.74 -2.81
N LEU A 60 -5.25 7.71 -1.66
CA LEU A 60 -4.68 7.27 -0.39
C LEU A 60 -4.33 5.78 -0.41
N LEU A 61 -5.27 4.92 -0.83
CA LEU A 61 -5.02 3.47 -0.95
C LEU A 61 -3.87 3.16 -1.92
N ARG A 62 -3.78 3.87 -3.05
CA ARG A 62 -2.65 3.73 -3.99
C ARG A 62 -1.32 4.12 -3.34
N ALA A 63 -1.31 5.19 -2.56
CA ALA A 63 -0.11 5.67 -1.88
C ALA A 63 0.29 4.74 -0.73
N VAL A 64 -0.67 4.19 0.03
CA VAL A 64 -0.41 3.16 1.06
C VAL A 64 0.13 1.88 0.43
N ALA A 65 -0.42 1.44 -0.70
CA ALA A 65 0.11 0.29 -1.45
C ALA A 65 1.56 0.53 -1.91
N ALA A 66 1.89 1.74 -2.36
CA ALA A 66 3.27 2.12 -2.70
C ALA A 66 4.21 2.10 -1.48
N LEU A 67 3.73 2.47 -0.28
CA LEU A 67 4.49 2.34 0.97
C LEU A 67 4.66 0.88 1.41
N GLY A 68 3.65 0.03 1.19
CA GLY A 68 3.65 -1.39 1.56
C GLY A 68 4.42 -2.30 0.61
N THR A 69 4.72 -1.84 -0.61
CA THR A 69 5.44 -2.62 -1.65
C THR A 69 6.90 -2.93 -1.28
N SER A 70 7.41 -2.46 -0.14
CA SER A 70 8.67 -2.98 0.40
C SER A 70 8.56 -4.43 0.90
N GLU A 71 7.35 -4.96 1.07
CA GLU A 71 7.07 -6.36 1.42
C GLU A 71 5.89 -6.90 0.60
N GLN A 72 6.21 -7.35 -0.63
CA GLN A 72 5.44 -8.23 -1.52
C GLN A 72 4.12 -7.76 -2.17
N PRO A 73 3.99 -7.91 -3.51
CA PRO A 73 2.72 -7.85 -4.22
C PRO A 73 1.99 -9.20 -4.09
N LEU A 74 0.85 -9.24 -3.41
CA LEU A 74 -0.06 -10.38 -3.45
C LEU A 74 -1.52 -9.93 -3.48
N ALA A 75 -1.92 -9.38 -4.62
CA ALA A 75 -3.22 -9.76 -5.16
C ALA A 75 -3.00 -11.10 -5.88
N SER A 76 -3.30 -12.19 -5.17
CA SER A 76 -3.38 -13.52 -5.77
C SER A 76 -4.43 -13.50 -6.90
N PRO A 77 -4.15 -14.19 -8.00
CA PRO A 77 -4.97 -15.36 -8.26
C PRO A 77 -4.07 -16.59 -8.42
N GLU A 78 -4.44 -17.65 -7.72
CA GLU A 78 -4.37 -19.02 -8.19
C GLU A 78 -3.94 -19.17 -9.66
N ILE A 79 -2.66 -19.42 -9.93
CA ILE A 79 -2.23 -20.28 -11.03
C ILE A 79 -1.06 -21.12 -10.54
N THR A 80 -1.37 -22.40 -10.35
CA THR A 80 -0.47 -23.55 -10.31
C THR A 80 0.69 -23.41 -11.29
N ALA A 81 1.92 -23.28 -10.79
CA ALA A 81 3.12 -23.67 -11.54
C ALA A 81 4.28 -23.97 -10.59
N THR A 82 4.05 -24.89 -9.65
CA THR A 82 5.13 -25.76 -9.18
C THR A 82 5.63 -26.55 -10.39
N ALA A 83 6.76 -26.12 -10.95
CA ALA A 83 7.94 -26.94 -11.20
C ALA A 83 8.79 -26.35 -12.35
N PRO A 84 10.11 -26.17 -12.14
CA PRO A 84 11.03 -25.96 -13.22
C PRO A 84 11.14 -27.23 -14.06
N ARG A 85 10.96 -27.06 -15.38
CA ARG A 85 11.70 -27.69 -16.47
C ARG A 85 12.40 -29.02 -16.10
N THR A 86 11.68 -30.12 -16.31
CA THR A 86 12.30 -31.28 -16.94
C THR A 86 11.81 -31.27 -18.37
N ASP A 87 12.45 -30.44 -19.20
CA ASP A 87 12.38 -30.61 -20.64
C ASP A 87 12.85 -32.04 -20.89
N ALA A 88 11.95 -32.81 -21.48
CA ALA A 88 12.20 -34.15 -21.95
C ALA A 88 13.56 -34.17 -22.66
N GLU A 89 14.44 -35.07 -22.24
CA GLU A 89 15.59 -35.50 -23.03
C GLU A 89 15.05 -36.14 -24.33
N ARG A 90 14.59 -35.31 -25.25
CA ARG A 90 14.37 -35.66 -26.63
C ARG A 90 15.75 -35.78 -27.25
N ARG A 91 16.19 -37.02 -27.32
CA ARG A 91 17.05 -37.59 -28.36
C ARG A 91 16.98 -36.75 -29.64
N GLN A 92 18.09 -36.14 -30.04
CA GLN A 92 18.50 -35.98 -31.44
C GLN A 92 19.79 -35.16 -31.53
N LEU A 93 20.92 -35.86 -31.61
CA LEU A 93 22.06 -35.44 -32.41
C LEU A 93 22.79 -36.71 -32.85
N THR A 94 22.30 -37.30 -33.94
CA THR A 94 23.15 -38.02 -34.88
C THR A 94 23.91 -36.94 -35.66
N VAL A 95 25.22 -36.83 -35.43
CA VAL A 95 26.15 -36.19 -36.36
C VAL A 95 27.45 -37.00 -36.37
N MET A 96 27.66 -37.64 -37.53
CA MET A 96 28.78 -38.47 -38.03
C MET A 96 29.01 -39.85 -37.41
#